data_AF-A0AA42RGX8-F1
#
_entry.id   AF-A0AA42RGX8-F1
#
_cell.length_a   1.000
_cell.length_b   1.000
_cell.length_c   1.000
_cell.angle_alpha   90.00
_cell.angle_beta   90.00
_cell.angle_gamma   90.00
#
_symmetry.space_group_name_H-M   'P 1'
#
loop_
_entity.id
_entity.type
_entity.pdbx_description
1 polymer ?
#
loop_
_entity_poly.entity_id
_entity_poly.type
_entity_poly.pdbx_seq_one_letter_code
_entity_poly.pdbx_strand_id
1 'polypeptide(L)'
;MKPSVGLENELILDSSGKQFGDAGFYFLLNDAKHNYWAQFISSFTDQLIVKEKDNHLQAIQTLKLWGCKVSQFTYRIQKKTK
;
A
#
# COMPACT_ATOMS: atom_id res chain seq x y z
N MET A 1 -3.71 7.49 -2.07
CA MET A 1 -4.45 6.24 -1.85
C MET A 1 -5.92 6.58 -1.81
N LYS A 2 -6.78 5.77 -2.43
CA LYS A 2 -8.23 5.98 -2.41
C LYS A 2 -8.82 5.19 -1.24
N PRO A 3 -9.45 5.85 -0.24
CA PRO A 3 -10.09 5.16 0.86
C PRO A 3 -11.50 4.70 0.49
N SER A 4 -11.93 3.57 1.04
CA SER A 4 -13.31 3.08 1.02
C SER A 4 -13.62 2.24 2.27
N VAL A 5 -14.90 1.99 2.52
CA VAL A 5 -15.37 1.10 3.59
C VAL A 5 -15.86 -0.20 2.95
N GLY A 6 -15.35 -1.34 3.42
CA GLY A 6 -15.80 -2.66 2.98
C GLY A 6 -17.07 -3.12 3.67
N LEU A 7 -17.52 -4.33 3.34
CA LEU A 7 -18.80 -4.86 3.82
C LEU A 7 -18.78 -5.16 5.32
N GLU A 8 -17.61 -5.48 5.87
CA GLU A 8 -17.41 -5.78 7.29
C GLU A 8 -16.94 -4.55 8.10
N ASN A 9 -17.25 -3.33 7.63
CA ASN A 9 -16.76 -2.06 8.18
C ASN A 9 -15.23 -1.93 8.21
N GLU A 10 -14.53 -2.66 7.35
CA GLU A 10 -13.10 -2.53 7.18
C GLU A 10 -12.72 -1.26 6.40
N LEU A 11 -11.62 -0.63 6.78
CA LEU A 11 -11.01 0.44 6.00
C LEU A 11 -10.16 -0.19 4.89
N ILE A 12 -10.51 0.10 3.64
CA ILE A 12 -9.76 -0.33 2.46
C ILE A 12 -9.03 0.89 1.90
N LEU A 13 -7.73 0.78 1.68
CA LEU A 13 -6.90 1.78 1.02
C LEU A 13 -6.32 1.18 -0.26
N ASP A 14 -6.76 1.67 -1.41
CA ASP A 14 -6.26 1.25 -2.71
C ASP A 14 -5.22 2.22 -3.26
N SER A 15 -4.07 1.68 -3.66
CA SER A 15 -2.98 2.39 -4.32
C SER A 15 -2.77 1.82 -5.73
N SER A 16 -3.63 2.24 -6.65
CA SER A 16 -3.62 1.83 -8.06
C SER A 16 -3.49 3.04 -8.99
N GLY A 17 -2.58 3.95 -8.66
CA GLY A 17 -2.29 5.12 -9.48
C GLY A 17 -1.99 4.77 -10.93
N LYS A 18 -2.27 5.70 -11.84
CA LYS A 18 -2.07 5.51 -13.30
C LYS A 18 -0.94 6.37 -13.85
N GLN A 19 -0.60 7.45 -13.16
CA GLN A 19 0.41 8.41 -13.61
C GLN A 19 1.32 8.88 -12.47
N PHE A 20 2.41 9.54 -12.85
CA PHE A 20 3.31 10.18 -11.91
C PHE A 20 2.56 11.22 -11.07
N GLY A 21 2.81 11.22 -9.76
CA GLY A 21 2.09 12.02 -8.76
C GLY A 21 0.96 11.25 -8.07
N ASP A 22 0.47 10.16 -8.67
CA ASP A 22 -0.54 9.32 -8.01
C ASP A 22 0.08 8.48 -6.89
N ALA A 23 -0.76 8.00 -5.98
CA ALA A 23 -0.33 7.02 -5.00
C ALA A 23 -0.02 5.68 -5.68
N GLY A 24 1.19 5.17 -5.44
CA GLY A 24 1.68 3.90 -5.95
C GLY A 24 3.18 3.78 -5.74
N PHE A 25 3.80 2.89 -6.51
CA PHE A 25 5.22 2.60 -6.37
C PHE A 25 6.08 3.49 -7.26
N TYR A 26 7.21 3.95 -6.71
CA TYR A 26 8.20 4.77 -7.40
C TYR A 26 9.58 4.16 -7.24
N PHE A 27 10.32 4.05 -8.36
CA PHE A 27 11.76 3.91 -8.29
C PHE A 27 12.40 5.29 -8.20
N LEU A 28 13.20 5.50 -7.15
CA LEU A 28 14.06 6.65 -7.02
C LEU A 28 15.47 6.25 -7.43
N LEU A 29 16.00 6.90 -8.46
CA LEU A 29 17.36 6.72 -8.94
C LEU A 29 18.18 7.96 -8.60
N ASN A 30 19.35 7.74 -8.03
CA ASN A 30 20.38 8.77 -7.87
C ASN A 30 21.44 8.56 -8.94
N ASP A 31 21.68 9.56 -9.80
CA ASP A 31 22.67 9.47 -10.86
C ASP A 31 24.09 9.83 -10.36
N ALA A 32 25.10 9.61 -11.22
CA ALA A 32 26.50 9.90 -10.88
C ALA A 32 26.81 11.39 -10.66
N LYS A 33 25.87 12.29 -11.02
CA LYS A 33 25.96 13.74 -10.79
C LYS A 33 25.11 14.19 -9.58
N HIS A 34 24.64 13.24 -8.77
CA HIS A 34 23.79 13.47 -7.61
C HIS A 34 22.39 14.04 -7.91
N ASN A 35 21.88 13.88 -9.14
CA ASN A 35 20.50 14.22 -9.43
C ASN A 35 19.57 13.07 -9.09
N TYR A 36 18.39 13.41 -8.59
CA TYR A 36 17.33 12.45 -8.29
C TYR A 36 16.34 12.37 -9.44
N TRP A 37 16.09 11.14 -9.89
CA TRP A 37 15.11 10.80 -10.90
C TRP A 37 14.06 9.88 -10.27
N ALA A 38 12.79 10.16 -10.50
CA ALA A 38 11.71 9.33 -10.03
C ALA A 38 10.95 8.75 -11.22
N GLN A 39 10.73 7.43 -11.22
CA GLN A 39 9.93 6.74 -12.21
C GLN A 39 8.75 6.07 -11.53
N PHE A 40 7.55 6.42 -11.98
CA PHE A 40 6.31 5.79 -11.54
C PHE A 40 6.11 4.42 -12.20
N ILE A 41 5.68 3.42 -11.42
CA ILE A 41 5.45 2.05 -11.88
C ILE A 41 3.96 1.70 -11.68
N SER A 42 3.15 1.96 -12.70
CA SER A 42 1.69 1.75 -12.67
C SER A 42 1.29 0.27 -12.55
N SER A 43 2.15 -0.65 -12.97
CA SER A 43 1.90 -2.09 -12.86
C SER A 43 2.00 -2.61 -11.43
N PHE A 44 2.65 -1.87 -10.53
CA PHE A 44 2.81 -2.26 -9.13
C PHE A 44 1.76 -1.57 -8.28
N THR A 45 0.80 -2.34 -7.79
CA THR A 45 -0.32 -1.83 -7.00
C THR A 45 -0.28 -2.38 -5.59
N ASP A 46 -0.81 -1.59 -4.66
CA ASP A 46 -0.90 -1.93 -3.24
C ASP A 46 -2.36 -1.79 -2.77
N GLN A 47 -2.77 -2.69 -1.88
CA GLN A 47 -4.05 -2.62 -1.19
C GLN A 47 -3.82 -2.92 0.29
N LEU A 48 -4.25 -2.01 1.16
CA LEU A 48 -4.25 -2.19 2.60
C LEU A 48 -5.68 -2.31 3.11
N ILE A 49 -6.00 -3.42 3.77
CA ILE A 49 -7.29 -3.65 4.43
C ILE A 49 -7.05 -3.64 5.94
N VAL A 50 -7.63 -2.68 6.65
CA VAL A 50 -7.57 -2.56 8.11
C VAL A 50 -8.92 -2.93 8.70
N LYS A 51 -8.92 -3.89 9.61
CA LYS A 51 -10.13 -4.40 10.26
C LYS A 51 -9.90 -4.66 11.74
N GLU A 52 -10.96 -4.65 12.50
CA GLU A 52 -10.94 -5.18 13.86
C GLU A 52 -11.03 -6.71 13.82
N LYS A 53 -10.21 -7.38 14.64
CA LYS A 53 -10.24 -8.82 14.84
C LYS A 53 -9.84 -9.11 16.27
N ASP A 54 -10.56 -9.96 17.00
CA ASP A 54 -10.20 -10.40 18.35
C ASP A 54 -9.67 -9.26 19.27
N ASN A 55 -10.41 -8.14 19.32
CA ASN A 55 -10.10 -6.95 20.12
C ASN A 55 -8.74 -6.28 19.81
N HIS A 56 -8.21 -6.48 18.60
CA HIS A 56 -7.03 -5.78 18.08
C HIS A 56 -7.28 -5.34 16.63
N LEU A 57 -6.49 -4.37 16.17
CA LEU A 57 -6.50 -4.00 14.76
C LEU A 57 -5.60 -4.97 14.00
N GLN A 58 -6.12 -5.51 12.90
CA GLN A 58 -5.37 -6.28 11.93
C GLN A 58 -5.29 -5.47 10.64
N ALA A 59 -4.11 -5.41 10.03
CA ALA A 59 -3.95 -4.88 8.69
C ALA A 59 -3.41 -5.96 7.76
N ILE A 60 -4.01 -6.08 6.58
CA ILE A 60 -3.57 -6.99 5.52
C ILE A 60 -3.15 -6.13 4.34
N GLN A 61 -1.88 -6.19 3.99
CA GLN A 61 -1.34 -5.49 2.83
C GLN A 61 -1.04 -6.48 1.72
N THR A 62 -1.54 -6.22 0.51
CA THR A 62 -1.33 -7.07 -0.65
C THR A 62 -0.66 -6.28 -1.75
N LEU A 63 0.55 -6.70 -2.13
CA LEU A 63 1.28 -6.14 -3.25
C LEU A 63 1.01 -6.97 -4.51
N LYS A 64 0.73 -6.30 -5.61
CA LYS A 64 0.51 -6.92 -6.92
C LYS A 64 1.43 -6.32 -7.96
N LEU A 65 1.96 -7.17 -8.85
CA LEU A 65 2.65 -6.75 -10.07
C LEU A 65 1.84 -7.29 -11.26
N TRP A 66 1.43 -6.40 -12.16
CA TRP A 66 0.55 -6.73 -13.30
C TRP A 66 -0.75 -7.44 -12.88
N GLY A 67 -1.29 -7.09 -11.71
CA GLY A 67 -2.49 -7.73 -11.14
C GLY A 67 -2.24 -9.08 -10.46
N CYS A 68 -1.06 -9.68 -10.64
CA CYS A 68 -0.65 -10.90 -9.94
C CYS A 68 -0.18 -10.56 -8.53
N LYS A 69 -0.69 -11.26 -7.52
CA LYS A 69 -0.23 -11.11 -6.13
C LYS A 69 1.22 -11.61 -6.02
N VAL A 70 2.13 -10.71 -5.62
CA VAL A 70 3.56 -11.03 -5.45
C VAL A 70 3.95 -11.14 -3.97
N SER A 71 3.24 -10.43 -3.08
CA SER A 71 3.46 -10.54 -1.64
C SER A 71 2.20 -10.18 -0.87
N GLN A 72 2.08 -10.72 0.34
CA GLN A 72 1.09 -10.29 1.31
C GLN A 72 1.71 -10.26 2.70
N PHE A 73 1.46 -9.16 3.39
CA PHE A 73 1.88 -8.95 4.76
C PHE A 73 0.63 -8.88 5.66
N THR A 74 0.70 -9.53 6.81
CA THR A 74 -0.34 -9.47 7.82
C THR A 74 0.26 -8.85 9.07
N TYR A 75 -0.28 -7.70 9.47
CA TYR A 75 0.16 -6.96 10.64
C TYR A 75 -0.85 -7.12 11.77
N ARG A 76 -0.32 -7.29 12.97
CA ARG A 76 -1.08 -7.14 14.21
C ARG A 76 -0.74 -5.75 14.77
N ILE A 77 -1.74 -4.88 14.85
CA ILE A 77 -1.62 -3.52 15.35
C ILE A 77 -2.19 -3.49 16.76
N GLN A 78 -1.32 -3.21 17.73
CA GLN A 78 -1.71 -3.05 19.13
C GLN A 78 -1.52 -1.59 19.54
N LYS A 79 -2.46 -1.07 20.32
CA LYS A 79 -2.31 0.22 20.96
C LYS A 79 -1.10 0.16 21.89
N LYS A 80 -0.15 1.08 21.75
CA LYS A 80 0.92 1.22 22.75
C LYS A 80 0.29 1.65 24.07
N THR A 81 0.48 0.84 25.11
CA THR A 81 0.30 1.28 26.49
C THR A 81 1.46 2.22 26.84
N LYS A 82 1.14 3.36 27.46
CA LYS A 82 2.13 4.23 28.09
C LYS A 82 2.57 3.65 29.42
#